data_AF-A0A820D6X1-F1
#
_entry.id   AF-A0A820D6X1-F1
#
_cell.length_a   1.000
_cell.length_b   1.000
_cell.length_c   1.000
_cell.angle_alpha   90.00
_cell.angle_beta   90.00
_cell.angle_gamma   90.00
#
_symmetry.space_group_name_H-M   'P 1'
#
loop_
_entity.id
_entity.type
_entity.pdbx_description
1 polymer ?
#
loop_
_entity_poly.entity_id
_entity_poly.type
_entity_poly.pdbx_seq_one_letter_code
_entity_poly.pdbx_strand_id
1 'polypeptide(L)'
;MKASDITDSLTPASFAQARIWLDEKIRFDPDKPQIAIYNMPFVYRLQPNHTLSIKQLRHALHLTVNKHSSLHTSLYFDIQSNLLMQRVITHEDKNNKNNMFSIIETTYET
;
A
#
# COMPACT_ATOMS: atom_id res chain seq x y z
N MET A 1 -24.85 4.09 21.52
CA MET A 1 -23.92 4.91 20.70
C MET A 1 -24.01 4.42 19.28
N LYS A 2 -24.53 5.25 18.36
CA LYS A 2 -24.67 4.90 16.93
C LYS A 2 -23.29 4.93 16.29
N ALA A 3 -22.94 3.86 15.59
CA ALA A 3 -21.86 3.85 14.61
C ALA A 3 -22.26 4.77 13.46
N SER A 4 -21.75 6.00 13.48
CA SER A 4 -21.88 6.95 12.38
C SER A 4 -20.51 7.09 11.70
N ASP A 5 -20.50 6.75 10.41
CA ASP A 5 -19.63 7.35 9.39
C ASP A 5 -18.12 7.06 9.47
N ILE A 6 -17.72 5.83 9.13
CA ILE A 6 -16.44 5.64 8.42
C ILE A 6 -16.78 5.74 6.94
N THR A 7 -17.00 6.97 6.46
CA THR A 7 -17.22 7.22 5.04
C THR A 7 -16.04 6.72 4.23
N ASP A 8 -16.34 6.02 3.14
CA ASP A 8 -15.51 5.83 1.95
C ASP A 8 -15.17 7.21 1.34
N SER A 9 -14.43 8.04 2.08
CA SER A 9 -14.30 9.46 1.80
C SER A 9 -13.20 9.68 0.78
N LEU A 10 -13.65 9.86 -0.46
CA LEU A 10 -12.88 10.48 -1.52
C LEU A 10 -12.38 11.85 -1.03
N THR A 11 -11.08 12.01 -0.80
CA THR A 11 -10.51 13.26 -0.28
C THR A 11 -9.29 13.68 -1.08
N PRO A 12 -8.96 14.97 -1.19
CA PRO A 12 -7.73 15.40 -1.84
C PRO A 12 -6.49 14.74 -1.22
N ALA A 13 -5.53 14.37 -2.05
CA ALA A 13 -4.26 13.87 -1.60
C ALA A 13 -3.49 14.96 -0.83
N SER A 14 -2.68 14.56 0.12
CA SER A 14 -1.73 15.48 0.76
C SER A 14 -0.75 16.04 -0.25
N PHE A 15 -0.16 17.19 0.08
CA PHE A 15 0.86 17.83 -0.76
C PHE A 15 2.04 16.87 -1.07
N ALA A 16 2.48 16.08 -0.09
CA ALA A 16 3.57 15.12 -0.29
C ALA A 16 3.19 13.99 -1.24
N GLN A 17 1.99 13.41 -1.10
CA GLN A 17 1.46 12.39 -2.02
C GLN A 17 1.35 12.95 -3.45
N ALA A 18 0.80 14.14 -3.62
CA ALA A 18 0.66 14.79 -4.92
C ALA A 18 2.01 15.04 -5.60
N ARG A 19 3.00 15.53 -4.85
CA ARG A 19 4.35 15.79 -5.37
C ARG A 19 5.05 14.51 -5.82
N ILE A 20 5.01 13.46 -5.01
CA ILE A 20 5.63 12.16 -5.34
C ILE A 20 4.96 11.58 -6.59
N TRP A 21 3.63 11.57 -6.64
CA TRP A 21 2.88 11.05 -7.78
C TRP A 21 3.18 11.83 -9.07
N LEU A 22 3.27 13.15 -9.01
CA LEU A 22 3.60 13.96 -10.18
C LEU A 22 5.02 13.69 -10.68
N ASP A 23 6.01 13.66 -9.78
CA ASP A 23 7.39 13.35 -10.12
C ASP A 23 7.52 11.92 -10.69
N GLU A 24 6.74 10.97 -10.17
CA GLU A 24 6.58 9.64 -10.74
C GLU A 24 6.02 9.73 -12.17
N LYS A 25 4.89 10.39 -12.41
CA LYS A 25 4.31 10.51 -13.76
C LYS A 25 5.22 11.21 -14.78
N ILE A 26 6.06 12.15 -14.35
CA ILE A 26 7.02 12.82 -15.23
C ILE A 26 8.17 11.87 -15.62
N ARG A 27 8.60 10.99 -14.70
CA ARG A 27 9.73 10.07 -14.92
C ARG A 27 9.32 8.78 -15.63
N PHE A 28 8.07 8.34 -15.46
CA PHE A 28 7.53 7.14 -16.08
C PHE A 28 7.14 7.43 -17.53
N ASP A 29 8.15 7.42 -18.39
CA ASP A 29 8.00 7.35 -19.83
C ASP A 29 7.74 5.88 -20.21
N PRO A 30 6.60 5.54 -20.86
CA PRO A 30 6.28 4.17 -21.24
C PRO A 30 7.29 3.55 -22.21
N ASP A 31 8.06 4.38 -22.92
CA ASP A 31 9.10 3.95 -23.85
C ASP A 31 10.48 3.81 -23.17
N LYS A 32 10.58 4.09 -21.86
CA LYS A 32 11.80 3.94 -21.06
C LYS A 32 11.63 2.87 -19.97
N PRO A 33 12.73 2.25 -19.51
CA PRO A 33 12.67 1.33 -18.39
C PRO A 33 12.11 2.04 -17.15
N GLN A 34 11.15 1.40 -16.47
CA GLN A 34 10.56 1.94 -15.24
C GLN A 34 11.62 2.11 -14.15
N ILE A 35 11.66 3.30 -13.55
CA ILE A 35 12.60 3.61 -12.47
C ILE A 35 11.81 3.76 -11.17
N ALA A 36 11.95 2.79 -10.26
CA ALA A 36 11.25 2.76 -8.98
C ALA A 36 11.99 3.59 -7.89
N ILE A 37 12.21 4.88 -8.15
CA ILE A 37 13.04 5.75 -7.28
C ILE A 37 12.49 5.97 -5.86
N TYR A 38 11.18 5.78 -5.67
CA TYR A 38 10.51 5.97 -4.39
C TYR A 38 10.31 4.65 -3.62
N ASN A 39 10.77 3.52 -4.15
CA ASN A 39 10.73 2.25 -3.43
C ASN A 39 11.81 2.25 -2.34
N MET A 40 11.41 1.94 -1.11
CA MET A 40 12.30 1.82 0.04
C MET A 40 12.31 0.36 0.50
N PRO A 41 13.19 -0.51 -0.05
CA PRO A 41 13.26 -1.90 0.36
C PRO A 41 13.88 -2.03 1.75
N PHE A 42 13.30 -2.90 2.58
CA PHE A 42 13.82 -3.23 3.91
C PHE A 42 14.10 -4.73 4.00
N VAL A 43 15.27 -5.09 4.54
CA VAL A 43 15.69 -6.48 4.71
C VAL A 43 16.05 -6.70 6.17
N TYR A 44 15.49 -7.74 6.77
CA TYR A 44 15.77 -8.15 8.14
C TYR A 44 16.35 -9.55 8.15
N ARG A 45 17.58 -9.70 8.65
CA ARG A 45 18.22 -11.00 8.87
C ARG A 45 17.86 -11.51 10.27
N LEU A 46 17.24 -12.67 10.34
CA LEU A 46 17.04 -13.39 11.60
C LEU A 46 18.32 -14.13 11.98
N GLN A 47 18.68 -14.09 13.26
CA GLN A 47 19.82 -14.85 13.77
C GLN A 47 19.47 -16.36 13.79
N PRO A 48 20.45 -17.28 13.57
CA PRO A 48 20.18 -18.72 13.44
C PRO A 48 19.47 -19.38 14.63
N ASN A 49 19.60 -18.79 15.82
CA ASN A 49 18.99 -19.27 17.05
C ASN A 49 17.58 -18.70 17.32
N HIS A 50 17.05 -17.85 16.43
CA HIS A 50 15.71 -17.30 16.56
C HIS A 50 14.73 -18.11 15.71
N THR A 51 13.70 -18.65 16.36
CA THR A 51 12.59 -19.30 15.68
C THR A 51 11.49 -18.27 15.43
N LEU A 52 11.21 -17.99 14.16
CA LEU A 52 10.09 -17.13 13.77
C LEU A 52 9.03 -17.99 13.07
N SER A 53 7.82 -18.01 13.63
CA SER A 53 6.69 -18.64 12.95
C SER A 53 6.26 -17.76 11.77
N ILE A 54 6.48 -18.25 10.55
CA ILE A 54 6.01 -17.56 9.33
C ILE A 54 4.51 -17.28 9.39
N LYS A 55 3.71 -18.20 9.96
CA LYS A 55 2.27 -18.00 10.17
C LYS A 55 1.97 -16.79 11.07
N GLN A 56 2.70 -16.64 12.17
CA GLN A 56 2.51 -15.51 13.09
C GLN A 56 3.02 -14.20 12.46
N LEU A 57 4.14 -14.23 11.74
CA LEU A 57 4.64 -13.06 11.01
C LEU A 57 3.60 -12.57 9.98
N ARG A 58 3.03 -13.48 9.19
CA ARG A 58 1.97 -13.16 8.23
C ARG A 58 0.77 -12.51 8.93
N HIS A 59 0.32 -13.08 10.05
CA HIS A 59 -0.78 -12.52 10.82
C HIS A 59 -0.46 -11.11 11.35
N ALA A 60 0.75 -10.90 11.88
CA ALA A 60 1.20 -9.60 12.36
C ALA A 60 1.26 -8.55 11.23
N LEU A 61 1.72 -8.92 10.04
CA LEU A 61 1.71 -8.05 8.87
C LEU A 61 0.28 -7.69 8.45
N HIS A 62 -0.64 -8.66 8.41
CA HIS A 62 -2.06 -8.39 8.13
C HIS A 62 -2.67 -7.40 9.13
N LEU A 63 -2.43 -7.59 10.42
CA LEU A 63 -2.91 -6.67 11.46
C LEU A 63 -2.30 -5.26 11.29
N THR A 64 -1.01 -5.17 10.94
CA THR A 64 -0.33 -3.90 10.71
C THR A 64 -0.91 -3.16 9.52
N VAL A 65 -1.10 -3.84 8.38
CA VAL A 65 -1.71 -3.23 7.19
C VAL A 65 -3.13 -2.75 7.49
N ASN A 66 -3.94 -3.58 8.16
CA ASN A 66 -5.32 -3.22 8.50
C ASN A 66 -5.40 -2.04 9.50
N LYS A 67 -4.42 -1.90 10.40
CA LYS A 67 -4.39 -0.83 11.39
C LYS A 67 -4.00 0.53 10.80
N HIS A 68 -3.15 0.55 9.78
CA HIS A 68 -2.55 1.78 9.26
C HIS A 68 -3.14 2.14 7.89
N SER A 69 -3.99 3.17 7.85
CA SER A 69 -4.65 3.67 6.63
C SER A 69 -3.68 3.97 5.49
N SER A 70 -2.48 4.47 5.80
CA SER A 70 -1.44 4.75 4.81
C SER A 70 -1.01 3.53 4.00
N LEU A 71 -1.13 2.32 4.54
CA LEU A 71 -0.74 1.06 3.88
C LEU A 71 -1.84 0.49 2.97
N HIS A 72 -3.04 1.02 3.05
CA HIS A 72 -4.19 0.61 2.23
C HIS A 72 -4.91 1.83 1.63
N THR A 73 -4.16 2.89 1.34
CA THR A 73 -4.68 4.07 0.63
C THR A 73 -4.36 3.96 -0.85
N SER A 74 -5.37 4.15 -1.70
CA SER A 74 -5.21 4.29 -3.16
C SER A 74 -5.29 5.75 -3.59
N LEU A 75 -4.54 6.08 -4.64
CA LEU A 75 -4.49 7.40 -5.26
C LEU A 75 -5.12 7.35 -6.66
N TYR A 76 -5.91 8.36 -7.01
CA TYR A 76 -6.56 8.50 -8.30
C TYR A 76 -6.55 9.97 -8.69
N PHE A 77 -6.30 10.24 -9.97
CA PHE A 77 -6.33 11.58 -10.51
C PHE A 77 -7.74 11.88 -11.01
N ASP A 78 -8.40 12.86 -10.39
CA ASP A 78 -9.70 13.34 -10.86
C ASP A 78 -9.49 14.42 -11.92
N ILE A 79 -9.87 14.10 -13.15
CA ILE A 79 -9.72 14.98 -14.32
C ILE A 79 -10.65 16.18 -14.22
N GLN A 80 -11.82 16.06 -13.58
CA GLN A 80 -12.79 17.14 -13.51
C GLN A 80 -12.34 18.25 -12.56
N SER A 81 -11.84 17.86 -11.37
CA SER A 81 -11.30 18.81 -10.40
C SER A 81 -9.82 19.13 -10.63
N ASN A 82 -9.13 18.39 -11.50
CA ASN A 82 -7.69 18.48 -11.74
C ASN A 82 -6.87 18.29 -10.45
N LEU A 83 -7.34 17.39 -9.57
CA LEU A 83 -6.72 17.10 -8.28
C LEU A 83 -6.37 15.62 -8.18
N LEU A 84 -5.22 15.34 -7.58
CA LEU A 84 -4.95 14.00 -7.08
C LEU A 84 -5.77 13.79 -5.81
N MET A 85 -6.51 12.70 -5.76
CA MET A 85 -7.28 12.34 -4.59
C MET A 85 -6.95 10.94 -4.08
N GLN A 86 -7.31 10.71 -2.82
CA GLN A 86 -6.94 9.54 -2.04
C GLN A 86 -8.17 8.88 -1.43
N ARG A 87 -8.13 7.56 -1.31
CA ARG A 87 -9.21 6.76 -0.70
C ARG A 87 -8.59 5.67 0.14
N VAL A 88 -9.04 5.56 1.39
CA VAL A 88 -8.68 4.46 2.28
C VAL A 88 -9.54 3.26 1.91
N ILE A 89 -8.91 2.17 1.46
CA ILE A 89 -9.61 0.93 1.10
C ILE A 89 -9.97 0.21 2.39
N THR A 90 -11.25 -0.05 2.62
CA THR A 90 -11.68 -0.84 3.79
C THR A 90 -12.11 -2.25 3.39
N HIS A 91 -12.07 -3.16 4.34
CA HIS A 91 -12.37 -4.59 4.15
C HIS A 91 -13.85 -4.88 3.79
N GLU A 92 -14.72 -3.86 3.83
CA GLU A 92 -16.16 -3.97 3.55
C GLU A 92 -16.54 -3.78 2.07
N ASP A 93 -15.56 -3.65 1.16
CA ASP A 93 -15.79 -3.83 -0.27
C ASP A 93 -16.14 -5.30 -0.57
N LYS A 94 -17.42 -5.65 -0.33
CA LYS A 94 -18.03 -7.00 -0.36
C LYS A 94 -17.81 -7.80 -1.65
N ASN A 95 -17.23 -7.20 -2.70
CA ASN A 95 -17.00 -7.83 -3.99
C ASN A 95 -15.54 -8.24 -4.23
N ASN A 96 -14.60 -7.97 -3.31
CA ASN A 96 -13.20 -8.26 -3.55
C ASN A 96 -12.62 -9.22 -2.49
N LYS A 97 -12.55 -10.51 -2.83
CA LYS A 97 -11.77 -11.52 -2.08
C LYS A 97 -10.24 -11.34 -2.27
N ASN A 98 -9.77 -10.14 -2.64
CA ASN A 98 -8.35 -9.90 -2.81
C ASN A 98 -7.73 -9.54 -1.45
N ASN A 99 -6.76 -10.35 -1.04
CA ASN A 99 -5.80 -9.93 -0.02
C ASN A 99 -5.23 -8.56 -0.41
N MET A 100 -5.25 -7.58 0.51
CA MET A 100 -4.71 -6.23 0.30
C MET A 100 -3.25 -6.22 -0.18
N PHE A 101 -2.50 -7.29 0.07
CA PHE A 101 -1.12 -7.46 -0.37
C PHE A 101 -0.84 -8.94 -0.66
N SER A 102 0.09 -9.20 -1.56
CA SER A 102 0.61 -10.53 -1.84
C SER A 102 1.83 -10.82 -0.96
N ILE A 103 1.93 -12.05 -0.48
CA ILE A 103 3.15 -12.56 0.17
C ILE A 103 3.84 -13.46 -0.83
N ILE A 104 5.06 -13.09 -1.19
CA ILE A 104 5.93 -13.90 -2.05
C ILE A 104 6.90 -14.64 -1.13
N GLU A 105 6.88 -15.96 -1.18
CA GLU A 105 7.86 -16.81 -0.52
C GLU A 105 8.74 -17.44 -1.60
N THR A 106 10.05 -17.27 -1.47
CA THR A 106 11.01 -17.88 -2.38
C THR A 106 12.00 -18.66 -1.53
N THR A 107 12.00 -19.98 -1.68
CA THR A 107 13.07 -20.83 -1.17
C THR A 107 14.26 -20.68 -2.10
N TYR A 108 15.22 -19.85 -1.70
CA TYR A 108 16.54 -19.87 -2.32
C TYR A 108 17.28 -21.07 -1.72
N GLU A 109 17.55 -22.09 -2.53
CA GLU A 109 18.59 -23.06 -2.22
C GLU A 109 19.94 -22.33 -2.37
N THR A 110 20.71 -22.29 -1.30
CA THR A 110 22.10 -21.81 -1.29
C THR A 110 23.07 -22.92 -1.60
#